data_AF-A0A964BXN5-F1
#
_entry.id   AF-A0A964BXN5-F1
#
_cell.length_a   1.000
_cell.length_b   1.000
_cell.length_c   1.000
_cell.angle_alpha   90.00
_cell.angle_beta   90.00
_cell.angle_gamma   90.00
#
_symmetry.space_group_name_H-M   'P 1'
#
loop_
_entity.id
_entity.type
_entity.pdbx_description
1 polymer ?
#
loop_
_entity_poly.entity_id
_entity_poly.type
_entity_poly.pdbx_seq_one_letter_code
_entity_poly.pdbx_strand_id
1 'polypeptide(L)' 'MSGNIVTWYWTIYFMVFVYWLMLFYQDDSTPNNDLISWAFLFLTPLFWPIVLPVSSWELSRKALSNILI' A
#
# COMPACT_ATOMS: atom_id res chain seq x y z
N MET A 1 -16.95 -21.47 8.05
CA MET A 1 -16.98 -20.02 8.35
C MET A 1 -15.60 -19.36 8.19
N SER A 2 -14.48 -20.03 8.49
CA SER A 2 -13.11 -19.49 8.34
C SER A 2 -12.64 -19.33 6.89
N GLY A 3 -13.04 -20.21 5.96
CA GLY A 3 -12.61 -20.16 4.56
C GLY A 3 -12.94 -18.83 3.87
N ASN A 4 -14.14 -18.29 4.11
CA ASN A 4 -14.56 -17.02 3.51
C ASN A 4 -13.69 -15.84 3.96
N ILE A 5 -13.30 -15.80 5.25
CA ILE A 5 -12.50 -14.70 5.81
C ILE A 5 -11.11 -14.69 5.16
N VAL A 6 -10.50 -15.87 5.01
CA VAL A 6 -9.20 -16.01 4.35
C VAL A 6 -9.30 -15.58 2.89
N THR A 7 -10.35 -16.01 2.17
CA THR A 7 -10.57 -15.58 0.78
C THR A 7 -10.70 -14.07 0.66
N TRP A 8 -11.50 -13.42 1.52
CA TRP A 8 -11.65 -11.96 1.51
C TRP A 8 -10.34 -11.23 1.81
N TYR A 9 -9.53 -11.75 2.74
CA TYR A 9 -8.21 -11.20 3.04
C TYR A 9 -7.31 -11.21 1.81
N TRP A 10 -7.24 -12.35 1.12
CA TRP A 10 -6.46 -12.48 -0.11
C TRP A 10 -6.98 -11.59 -1.22
N THR A 11 -8.30 -11.44 -1.38
CA THR A 11 -8.89 -10.54 -2.37
C THR A 11 -8.47 -9.09 -2.13
N ILE A 12 -8.54 -8.61 -0.89
CA ILE A 12 -8.12 -7.24 -0.54
C ILE A 12 -6.62 -7.07 -0.77
N TYR A 13 -5.82 -8.04 -0.33
CA TYR A 13 -4.38 -8.07 -0.60
C TYR A 13 -4.07 -7.93 -2.09
N PHE A 14 -4.72 -8.71 -2.95
CA PHE A 14 -4.52 -8.67 -4.40
C PHE A 14 -4.94 -7.33 -5.00
N MET A 15 -6.07 -6.76 -4.56
CA MET A 15 -6.52 -5.44 -5.03
C MET A 15 -5.53 -4.34 -4.69
N VAL A 16 -5.05 -4.29 -3.44
CA VAL A 16 -4.07 -3.29 -2.99
C VAL A 16 -2.74 -3.47 -3.73
N PHE A 17 -2.27 -4.72 -3.86
CA PHE A 17 -1.04 -5.03 -4.59
C PHE A 17 -1.11 -4.58 -6.05
N VAL A 18 -2.19 -4.91 -6.77
CA VAL A 18 -2.36 -4.50 -8.17
C VAL A 18 -2.42 -2.98 -8.31
N TYR A 19 -3.16 -2.30 -7.42
CA TYR A 19 -3.24 -0.84 -7.43
C TYR A 19 -1.87 -0.18 -7.22
N TRP A 20 -1.09 -0.66 -6.24
CA TRP A 20 0.25 -0.11 -5.95
C TRP A 20 1.25 -0.47 -7.03
N LEU A 21 1.14 -1.65 -7.63
CA LEU A 21 1.98 -2.07 -8.75
C LEU A 21 1.73 -1.17 -9.97
N MET A 22 0.48 -0.82 -10.28
CA MET A 22 0.19 0.15 -11.35
C MET A 22 0.82 1.51 -11.06
N LEU A 23 0.72 2.02 -9.83
CA LEU A 23 1.35 3.28 -9.43
C LEU A 23 2.88 3.20 -9.52
N PHE A 24 3.48 2.09 -9.08
CA PHE A 24 4.92 1.87 -9.15
C PHE A 24 5.42 1.83 -10.61
N TYR A 25 4.67 1.21 -11.52
CA TYR A 25 4.99 1.22 -12.95
C TYR A 25 4.83 2.59 -13.63
N GLN A 26 3.99 3.47 -13.08
CA GLN A 26 3.81 4.84 -13.57
C GLN A 26 4.83 5.81 -12.99
N ASP A 27 5.56 5.41 -11.95
CA ASP A 27 6.57 6.23 -11.31
C ASP A 27 7.91 6.11 -12.04
N ASP A 28 8.21 7.09 -12.91
CA ASP A 28 9.48 7.19 -13.61
C ASP A 28 10.66 7.62 -12.69
N SER A 29 10.39 7.99 -11.44
CA SER A 29 11.40 8.49 -10.51
C SER A 29 12.19 7.41 -9.78
N THR A 30 11.64 6.19 -9.70
CA THR A 30 12.28 5.05 -9.02
C THR A 30 12.91 4.10 -10.04
N PRO A 31 14.22 3.78 -9.95
CA PRO A 31 14.83 2.80 -10.84
C PRO A 31 14.17 1.43 -10.65
N ASN A 32 13.62 0.86 -11.72
CA ASN A 32 12.99 -0.47 -11.70
C ASN A 32 13.92 -1.62 -11.23
N ASN A 33 15.22 -1.34 -11.09
CA ASN A 33 16.23 -2.30 -10.66
C ASN A 33 16.43 -2.32 -9.12
N ASP A 34 15.76 -1.44 -8.37
CA ASP A 34 15.83 -1.43 -6.91
C ASP A 34 15.01 -2.58 -6.31
N LEU A 35 15.70 -3.68 -6.02
CA LEU A 35 15.13 -4.89 -5.40
C LEU A 35 14.40 -4.59 -4.07
N ILE A 36 14.82 -3.56 -3.36
CA ILE A 36 14.19 -3.13 -2.10
C ILE A 36 12.78 -2.60 -2.37
N SER A 37 12.58 -1.79 -3.41
CA SER A 37 11.28 -1.23 -3.78
C SER A 37 10.29 -2.33 -4.15
N TRP A 38 10.75 -3.37 -4.86
CA TRP A 38 9.96 -4.57 -5.15
C TRP A 38 9.61 -5.37 -3.89
N ALA A 39 10.55 -5.52 -2.96
CA ALA A 39 10.28 -6.20 -1.69
C ALA A 39 9.22 -5.44 -0.87
N PHE A 40 9.32 -4.10 -0.81
CA PHE A 40 8.31 -3.27 -0.16
C PHE A 40 6.95 -3.39 -0.83
N LEU A 41 6.89 -3.40 -2.18
CA LEU A 41 5.65 -3.54 -2.95
C LEU A 41 4.87 -4.83 -2.59
N PHE A 42 5.57 -5.90 -2.21
CA PHE A 42 4.94 -7.13 -1.71
C PHE A 42 4.64 -7.09 -0.21
N LEU A 43 5.56 -6.56 0.60
CA LEU A 43 5.41 -6.59 2.06
C LEU A 43 4.27 -5.68 2.54
N THR A 44 4.10 -4.51 1.94
CA THR A 44 3.11 -3.53 2.40
C THR A 44 1.66 -3.96 2.21
N PRO A 45 1.24 -4.52 1.06
CA PRO A 45 -0.09 -5.12 0.92
C PRO A 45 -0.29 -6.32 1.84
N LEU A 46 0.77 -7.09 2.15
CA LEU A 46 0.67 -8.24 3.06
C LEU A 46 0.23 -7.80 4.46
N PHE A 47 0.69 -6.63 4.91
CA PHE A 47 0.31 -6.01 6.18
C PHE A 47 -0.73 -4.90 6.01
N TRP A 48 -1.59 -4.98 4.97
CA TRP A 48 -2.63 -3.97 4.68
C TRP A 48 -3.49 -3.55 5.89
N PRO A 49 -3.87 -4.43 6.85
CA PRO A 49 -4.71 -4.01 7.97
C PRO A 49 -4.02 -2.99 8.89
N ILE A 50 -2.69 -2.93 8.88
CA ILE A 50 -1.89 -1.99 9.67
C ILE A 50 -1.41 -0.84 8.78
N VAL A 51 -0.95 -1.16 7.56
CA VAL A 51 -0.37 -0.19 6.63
C VAL A 51 -1.41 0.83 6.17
N LEU A 52 -2.64 0.43 5.86
CA LEU A 52 -3.68 1.36 5.41
C LEU A 52 -4.10 2.38 6.49
N PRO A 53 -4.37 2.00 7.75
CA PRO A 53 -4.64 2.98 8.80
C PRO A 53 -3.47 3.92 9.08
N VAL A 54 -2.24 3.39 9.14
CA VAL A 54 -1.05 4.21 9.42
C VAL A 54 -0.79 5.21 8.30
N SER A 55 -0.83 4.77 7.04
CA SER A 55 -0.68 5.66 5.88
C SER A 55 -1.79 6.71 5.81
N SER A 56 -3.05 6.33 6.07
CA SER A 56 -4.18 7.27 6.14
C SER A 56 -3.99 8.31 7.25
N TRP A 57 -3.48 7.90 8.41
CA TRP A 57 -3.18 8.78 9.53
C TRP A 57 -2.06 9.76 9.22
N GLU A 58 -0.98 9.30 8.59
CA GLU A 58 0.11 10.16 8.15
C GLU A 58 -0.32 11.14 7.06
N LEU A 59 -1.12 10.69 6.08
CA LEU A 59 -1.69 11.55 5.05
C LEU A 59 -2.57 12.64 5.69
N SER A 60 -3.40 12.26 6.65
CA SER A 60 -4.27 13.19 7.38
C SER A 60 -3.47 14.22 8.18
N ARG A 61 -2.38 13.80 8.85
CA ARG A 61 -1.48 14.73 9.55
C ARG A 61 -0.80 15.70 8.60
N LYS A 62 -0.30 15.23 7.45
CA LYS A 62 0.30 16.10 6.43
C LYS A 62 -0.71 17.07 5.84
N ALA A 63 -1.91 16.60 5.53
CA ALA A 63 -3.01 17.44 5.04
C ALA A 63 -3.38 18.53 6.05
N LEU A 64 -3.52 18.18 7.33
CA LEU A 64 -3.76 19.14 8.40
C LEU A 64 -2.63 20.17 8.50
N SER A 65 -1.37 19.72 8.46
CA SER A 65 -0.21 20.62 8.51
C SER A 65 -0.18 21.60 7.33
N ASN A 66 -0.54 21.17 6.12
CA ASN A 66 -0.59 22.03 4.94
C ASN A 66 -1.74 23.05 4.98
N ILE A 67 -2.80 22.80 5.77
CA ILE A 67 -3.92 23.75 5.92
C ILE A 67 -3.59 24.81 6.99
N LEU A 68 -2.75 24.47 7.97
CA LEU A 68 -2.42 25.31 9.13
C LEU A 68 -1.21 26.24 8.90
N ILE A 69 -0.45 26.02 7.83
CA ILE A 69 0.67 26.86 7.36
C ILE A 69 0.19 27.70 6.17
#